data_AF-A0A7Y3C289-F1
#
_entry.id   AF-A0A7Y3C289-F1
#
_cell.length_a   1.000
_cell.length_b   1.000
_cell.length_c   1.000
_cell.angle_alpha   90.00
_cell.angle_beta   90.00
_cell.angle_gamma   90.00
#
_symmetry.space_group_name_H-M   'P 1'
#
loop_
_entity.id
_entity.type
_entity.pdbx_description
1 polymer ?
#
loop_
_entity_poly.entity_id
_entity_poly.type
_entity_poly.pdbx_seq_one_letter_code
_entity_poly.pdbx_strand_id
1 'polypeptide(L)'
;MATEDKRSADGEAVPAIDERDLKPPYLYAGIAALAVFALYAFTLAPTTAFWDTSEYIATADILGIPHPPGNPLFVVLAKAWTLLLAPFGLSVAVRVNLFSALMSATTHGLWFLVVHHILRYFSKDRTFRLVGASAAVLVSATAFTVWSQSNVNEKVYTVS
;
A
#
# COMPACT_ATOMS: atom_id res chain seq x y z
N MET A 1 38.33 23.53 -57.34
CA MET A 1 37.29 24.32 -56.67
C MET A 1 36.54 23.36 -55.76
N ALA A 2 36.99 23.25 -54.52
CA ALA A 2 36.44 22.35 -53.52
C ALA A 2 35.21 23.00 -52.89
N THR A 3 34.08 22.31 -52.89
CA THR A 3 32.89 22.70 -52.14
C THR A 3 32.98 22.05 -50.76
N GLU A 4 33.28 22.86 -49.74
CA GLU A 4 33.19 22.48 -48.32
C GLU A 4 31.75 22.12 -47.95
N ASP A 5 31.53 20.86 -47.56
CA ASP A 5 30.30 20.41 -46.89
C ASP A 5 30.36 20.86 -45.42
N LYS A 6 29.89 22.07 -45.15
CA LYS A 6 29.62 22.56 -43.79
C LYS A 6 28.23 22.10 -43.36
N ARG A 7 28.09 20.82 -43.00
CA ARG A 7 26.98 20.41 -42.11
C ARG A 7 27.37 20.75 -40.69
N SER A 8 26.61 21.68 -40.14
CA SER A 8 26.75 22.20 -38.79
C SER A 8 26.71 21.08 -37.76
N ALA A 9 27.63 21.19 -36.81
CA ALA A 9 27.76 20.36 -35.63
C ALA A 9 26.70 20.73 -34.58
N ASP A 10 25.42 20.68 -34.94
CA ASP A 10 24.32 20.90 -34.00
C ASP A 10 23.82 19.55 -33.48
N GLY A 11 24.75 18.78 -32.90
CA GLY A 11 24.39 17.67 -32.04
C GLY A 11 23.93 18.25 -30.71
N GLU A 12 22.65 18.61 -30.58
CA GLU A 12 22.04 18.79 -29.26
C GLU A 12 22.31 17.51 -28.47
N ALA A 13 23.22 17.60 -27.50
CA ALA A 13 23.50 16.50 -26.61
C ALA A 13 22.18 16.10 -25.96
N VAL A 14 21.72 14.88 -26.24
CA VAL A 14 20.55 14.31 -25.56
C VAL A 14 20.79 14.50 -24.07
N PRO A 15 19.95 15.28 -23.35
CA PRO A 15 20.22 15.58 -21.96
C PRO A 15 20.35 14.25 -21.21
N ALA A 16 21.48 14.09 -20.52
CA ALA A 16 21.76 12.88 -19.77
C ALA A 16 20.56 12.58 -18.86
N ILE A 17 19.94 11.43 -19.09
CA ILE A 17 18.88 10.92 -18.22
C ILE A 17 19.54 10.70 -16.85
N ASP A 18 19.19 11.50 -15.86
CA ASP A 18 19.68 11.27 -14.50
C ASP A 18 19.18 9.89 -14.08
N GLU A 19 20.08 8.93 -13.88
CA GLU A 19 19.72 7.57 -13.45
C GLU A 19 18.90 7.57 -12.14
N ARG A 20 19.02 8.64 -11.33
CA ARG A 20 18.22 8.84 -10.12
C ARG A 20 16.74 9.12 -10.41
N ASP A 21 16.39 9.57 -11.62
CA ASP A 21 15.01 9.71 -12.07
C ASP A 21 14.38 8.40 -12.52
N LEU A 22 15.20 7.39 -12.86
CA LEU A 22 14.72 6.09 -13.33
C LEU A 22 14.44 5.12 -12.18
N LYS A 23 15.10 5.28 -11.03
CA LYS A 23 14.94 4.37 -9.89
C LYS A 23 13.72 4.77 -9.03
N PRO A 24 12.71 3.89 -8.87
CA PRO A 24 11.58 4.17 -8.00
C PRO A 24 12.03 4.42 -6.55
N PRO A 25 11.38 5.35 -5.83
CA PRO A 25 11.76 5.73 -4.46
C PRO A 25 11.31 4.70 -3.40
N TYR A 26 11.80 3.46 -3.48
CA TYR A 26 11.39 2.35 -2.61
C TYR A 26 11.54 2.64 -1.11
N LEU A 27 12.59 3.37 -0.70
CA LEU A 27 12.77 3.75 0.70
C LEU A 27 11.60 4.61 1.21
N TYR A 28 11.18 5.61 0.42
CA TYR A 28 10.07 6.50 0.80
C TYR A 28 8.74 5.77 0.79
N ALA A 29 8.54 4.85 -0.16
CA ALA A 29 7.38 3.96 -0.17
C ALA A 29 7.34 3.07 1.08
N GLY A 30 8.47 2.52 1.50
CA GLY A 30 8.59 1.73 2.73
C GLY A 30 8.30 2.54 3.99
N ILE A 31 8.80 3.78 4.05
CA ILE A 31 8.49 4.72 5.16
C ILE A 31 6.99 5.04 5.18
N ALA A 32 6.38 5.31 4.02
CA ALA A 32 4.95 5.58 3.91
C ALA A 32 4.11 4.39 4.38
N ALA A 33 4.45 3.18 3.92
CA ALA A 33 3.78 1.95 4.37
C ALA A 33 3.93 1.73 5.87
N LEU A 34 5.14 1.91 6.43
CA LEU A 34 5.37 1.76 7.87
C LEU A 34 4.60 2.79 8.69
N ALA A 35 4.55 4.05 8.24
CA ALA A 35 3.78 5.11 8.91
C ALA A 35 2.28 4.81 8.91
N VAL A 36 1.74 4.32 7.79
CA VAL A 36 0.34 3.89 7.69
C VAL A 36 0.07 2.68 8.58
N PHE A 37 0.96 1.68 8.59
CA PHE A 37 0.82 0.52 9.47
C PHE A 37 0.83 0.94 10.94
N ALA A 38 1.75 1.82 11.34
CA ALA A 38 1.81 2.34 12.70
C ALA A 38 0.51 3.06 13.08
N LEU A 39 0.00 3.94 12.20
CA LEU A 39 -1.29 4.62 12.41
C LEU A 39 -2.42 3.62 12.66
N TYR A 40 -2.57 2.61 11.80
CA TYR A 40 -3.61 1.60 11.94
C TYR A 40 -3.42 0.71 13.17
N ALA A 41 -2.19 0.32 13.49
CA ALA A 41 -1.89 -0.44 14.69
C ALA A 41 -2.22 0.34 15.97
N PHE A 42 -1.97 1.65 16.00
CA PHE A 42 -2.33 2.51 17.14
C PHE A 42 -3.84 2.74 17.28
N THR A 43 -4.58 2.66 16.18
CA THR A 43 -6.02 2.95 16.15
C THR A 43 -6.86 1.68 15.95
N LEU A 44 -6.23 0.52 16.07
CA LEU A 44 -6.77 -0.80 15.77
C LEU A 44 -7.97 -1.12 16.68
N ALA A 45 -9.01 -1.75 16.12
CA ALA A 45 -10.07 -2.29 16.95
C ALA A 45 -9.55 -3.50 17.76
N PRO A 46 -9.72 -3.50 19.10
CA PRO A 46 -9.23 -4.59 19.95
C PRO A 46 -10.14 -5.83 19.91
N THR A 47 -11.35 -5.70 19.35
CA THR A 47 -12.36 -6.77 19.31
C THR A 47 -13.03 -6.81 17.94
N THR A 48 -14.07 -7.64 17.81
CA THR A 48 -14.95 -7.60 16.66
C THR A 48 -15.74 -6.29 16.56
N ALA A 49 -16.44 -6.10 15.44
CA ALA A 49 -17.38 -5.01 15.20
C ALA A 49 -18.60 -5.48 14.40
N PHE A 50 -19.43 -4.51 14.00
CA PHE A 50 -20.64 -4.74 13.22
C PHE A 50 -20.32 -5.26 11.80
N TRP A 51 -21.36 -5.71 11.12
CA TRP A 51 -21.29 -6.23 9.75
C TRP A 51 -20.48 -7.53 9.66
N ASP A 52 -19.65 -7.68 8.63
CA ASP A 52 -18.98 -8.94 8.30
C ASP A 52 -17.74 -9.22 9.18
N THR A 53 -17.30 -8.24 9.98
CA THR A 53 -16.10 -8.33 10.84
C THR A 53 -16.06 -9.61 11.68
N SER A 54 -17.15 -9.89 12.40
CA SER A 54 -17.23 -11.05 13.31
C SER A 54 -17.14 -12.36 12.54
N GLU A 55 -17.79 -12.42 11.38
CA GLU A 55 -17.81 -13.60 10.54
C GLU A 55 -16.43 -13.86 9.93
N TYR A 56 -15.74 -12.83 9.43
CA TYR A 56 -14.38 -12.97 8.89
C TYR A 56 -13.36 -13.36 9.95
N ILE A 57 -13.47 -12.83 11.17
CA ILE A 57 -12.60 -13.24 12.28
C ILE A 57 -12.85 -14.71 12.63
N ALA A 58 -14.11 -15.12 12.76
CA ALA A 58 -14.47 -16.50 13.08
C ALA A 58 -14.03 -17.47 11.99
N THR A 59 -14.37 -17.19 10.73
CA THR A 59 -14.05 -18.04 9.58
C THR A 59 -12.55 -18.11 9.32
N ALA A 60 -11.79 -17.03 9.53
CA ALA A 60 -10.33 -17.07 9.49
C ALA A 60 -9.74 -17.98 10.58
N ASP A 61 -10.35 -18.04 11.77
CA ASP A 61 -9.84 -18.89 12.86
C ASP A 61 -10.16 -20.37 12.64
N ILE A 62 -11.38 -20.69 12.21
CA ILE A 62 -11.80 -22.09 12.03
C ILE A 62 -11.59 -22.63 10.61
N LEU A 63 -11.04 -21.83 9.68
CA LEU A 63 -11.01 -22.11 8.25
C LEU A 63 -12.42 -22.37 7.66
N GLY A 64 -13.38 -21.56 8.11
CA GLY A 64 -14.77 -21.60 7.66
C GLY A 64 -14.98 -20.87 6.34
N ILE A 65 -16.23 -20.91 5.87
CA ILE A 65 -16.66 -20.20 4.66
C ILE A 65 -17.51 -19.00 5.11
N PRO A 66 -17.05 -17.75 4.94
CA PRO A 66 -17.87 -16.57 5.19
C PRO A 66 -19.05 -16.51 4.22
N HIS A 67 -19.97 -15.58 4.44
CA HIS A 67 -21.14 -15.38 3.60
C HIS A 67 -20.76 -15.41 2.10
N PRO A 68 -21.65 -15.94 1.22
CA PRO A 68 -21.35 -16.06 -0.20
C PRO A 68 -20.82 -14.75 -0.78
N PRO A 69 -19.67 -14.76 -1.49
CA PRO A 69 -19.07 -15.91 -2.18
C PRO A 69 -17.96 -16.69 -1.42
N GLY A 70 -17.69 -16.44 -0.14
CA GLY A 70 -16.80 -17.28 0.68
C GLY A 70 -15.30 -16.93 0.71
N ASN A 71 -14.82 -15.96 -0.06
CA ASN A 71 -13.49 -15.32 0.06
C ASN A 71 -12.31 -16.21 0.57
N PRO A 72 -12.00 -17.33 -0.12
CA PRO A 72 -11.06 -18.34 0.38
C PRO A 72 -9.62 -17.81 0.54
N LEU A 73 -9.18 -16.91 -0.34
CA LEU A 73 -7.84 -16.32 -0.27
C LEU A 73 -7.64 -15.55 1.05
N PHE A 74 -8.62 -14.74 1.44
CA PHE A 74 -8.58 -14.00 2.70
C PHE A 74 -8.49 -14.98 3.88
N VAL A 75 -9.35 -15.99 3.93
CA VAL A 75 -9.42 -16.96 5.03
C VAL A 75 -8.08 -17.70 5.21
N VAL A 76 -7.47 -18.17 4.11
CA VAL A 76 -6.20 -18.91 4.17
C VAL A 76 -5.05 -18.00 4.64
N LEU A 77 -4.94 -16.79 4.10
CA LEU A 77 -3.88 -15.86 4.49
C LEU A 77 -4.05 -15.37 5.93
N ALA A 78 -5.27 -15.03 6.32
CA ALA A 78 -5.58 -14.63 7.70
C ALA A 78 -5.33 -15.78 8.68
N LYS A 79 -5.65 -17.04 8.32
CA LYS A 79 -5.30 -18.19 9.16
C LYS A 79 -3.79 -18.34 9.31
N ALA A 80 -3.03 -18.26 8.22
CA ALA A 80 -1.57 -18.35 8.28
C ALA A 80 -0.98 -17.25 9.18
N TRP A 81 -1.50 -16.02 9.05
CA TRP A 81 -1.11 -14.89 9.90
C TRP A 81 -1.46 -15.08 11.38
N THR A 82 -2.66 -15.54 11.70
CA THR A 82 -3.09 -15.77 13.10
C THR A 82 -2.28 -16.86 13.79
N LEU A 83 -1.81 -17.86 13.05
CA LEU A 83 -0.89 -18.89 13.53
C LEU A 83 0.51 -18.31 13.78
N LEU A 84 1.02 -17.49 12.86
CA LEU A 84 2.31 -16.80 13.02
C LEU A 84 2.32 -15.89 14.26
N LEU A 85 1.21 -15.21 14.53
CA LEU A 85 1.06 -14.34 15.71
C LEU A 85 0.62 -15.07 16.98
N ALA A 86 0.40 -16.39 16.94
CA ALA A 86 -0.06 -17.15 18.10
C ALA A 86 0.82 -17.08 19.35
N PRO A 87 2.15 -17.08 19.24
CA PRO A 87 3.03 -17.01 20.40
C PRO A 87 2.96 -15.69 21.19
N PHE A 88 2.37 -14.63 20.63
CA PHE A 88 2.35 -13.29 21.25
C PHE A 88 1.18 -13.06 22.22
N GLY A 89 0.32 -14.06 22.45
CA GLY A 89 -0.81 -13.95 23.39
C GLY A 89 -1.92 -12.97 22.97
N LEU A 90 -1.86 -12.45 21.73
CA LEU A 90 -2.88 -11.55 21.18
C LEU A 90 -4.20 -12.31 20.95
N SER A 91 -5.36 -11.64 21.07
CA SER A 91 -6.63 -12.26 20.70
C SER A 91 -6.69 -12.53 19.19
N VAL A 92 -7.49 -13.51 18.76
CA VAL A 92 -7.70 -13.80 17.34
C VAL A 92 -8.17 -12.56 16.59
N ALA A 93 -9.09 -11.78 17.19
CA ALA A 93 -9.58 -10.53 16.63
C ALA A 93 -8.45 -9.53 16.34
N VAL A 94 -7.56 -9.29 17.32
CA VAL A 94 -6.41 -8.39 17.13
C VAL A 94 -5.48 -8.90 16.03
N ARG A 95 -5.20 -10.21 15.99
CA ARG A 95 -4.35 -10.79 14.95
C ARG A 95 -4.94 -10.58 13.56
N VAL A 96 -6.23 -10.84 13.36
CA VAL A 96 -6.92 -10.64 12.08
C VAL A 96 -6.99 -9.15 11.71
N ASN A 97 -7.26 -8.25 12.67
CA ASN A 97 -7.27 -6.81 12.39
C ASN A 97 -5.87 -6.31 12.00
N LEU A 98 -4.81 -6.81 12.66
CA LEU A 98 -3.42 -6.49 12.29
C LEU A 98 -3.07 -6.99 10.88
N PHE A 99 -3.64 -8.12 10.45
CA PHE A 99 -3.47 -8.60 9.07
C PHE A 99 -4.04 -7.60 8.07
N SER A 100 -5.27 -7.15 8.28
CA SER A 100 -5.91 -6.15 7.42
C SER A 100 -5.15 -4.82 7.42
N ALA A 101 -4.67 -4.37 8.59
CA ALA A 101 -3.81 -3.19 8.70
C ALA A 101 -2.51 -3.34 7.90
N LEU A 102 -1.85 -4.51 7.95
CA LEU A 102 -0.61 -4.79 7.21
C LEU A 102 -0.84 -4.79 5.70
N MET A 103 -1.89 -5.46 5.23
CA MET A 103 -2.20 -5.54 3.81
C MET A 103 -2.54 -4.14 3.26
N SER A 104 -3.36 -3.37 3.97
CA SER A 104 -3.68 -1.99 3.61
C SER A 104 -2.45 -1.09 3.58
N ALA A 105 -1.57 -1.18 4.59
CA ALA A 105 -0.32 -0.42 4.64
C ALA A 105 0.62 -0.77 3.47
N THR A 106 0.71 -2.04 3.11
CA THR A 106 1.48 -2.51 1.95
C THR A 106 0.93 -1.91 0.65
N THR A 107 -0.39 -1.92 0.48
CA THR A 107 -1.07 -1.28 -0.66
C THR A 107 -0.79 0.21 -0.72
N HIS A 108 -0.72 0.92 0.41
CA HIS A 108 -0.35 2.34 0.45
C HIS A 108 1.10 2.59 0.04
N GLY A 109 2.03 1.68 0.35
CA GLY A 109 3.40 1.73 -0.17
C GLY A 109 3.44 1.59 -1.70
N LEU A 110 2.63 0.69 -2.27
CA LEU A 110 2.50 0.54 -3.72
C LEU A 110 1.82 1.77 -4.35
N TRP A 111 0.78 2.30 -3.69
CA TRP A 111 0.09 3.52 -4.12
C TRP A 111 1.03 4.71 -4.18
N PHE A 112 1.92 4.86 -3.19
CA PHE A 112 2.98 5.86 -3.22
C PHE A 112 3.82 5.77 -4.51
N LEU A 113 4.25 4.56 -4.88
CA LEU A 113 5.07 4.34 -6.07
C LEU A 113 4.31 4.68 -7.35
N VAL A 114 3.03 4.29 -7.42
CA VAL A 114 2.15 4.61 -8.56
C VAL A 114 1.96 6.11 -8.70
N VAL A 115 1.61 6.83 -7.63
CA VAL A 115 1.42 8.29 -7.67
C VAL A 115 2.74 8.99 -8.01
N HIS A 116 3.84 8.60 -7.38
CA HIS A 116 5.15 9.17 -7.70
C HIS A 116 5.52 8.94 -9.17
N HIS A 117 5.19 7.78 -9.73
CA HIS A 117 5.38 7.50 -11.16
C HIS A 117 4.49 8.39 -12.03
N ILE A 118 3.21 8.54 -11.72
CA ILE A 118 2.28 9.38 -12.50
C ILE A 118 2.70 10.86 -12.47
N LEU A 119 3.14 11.37 -11.31
CA LEU A 119 3.54 12.77 -11.17
C LEU A 119 4.76 13.16 -12.01
N ARG A 120 5.52 12.19 -12.54
CA ARG A 120 6.61 12.45 -13.52
C ARG A 120 6.14 13.11 -14.81
N TYR A 121 4.87 12.90 -15.18
CA TYR A 121 4.29 13.47 -16.40
C TYR A 121 3.90 14.94 -16.21
N PHE A 122 3.87 15.42 -14.97
CA PHE A 122 3.47 16.78 -14.61
C PHE A 122 4.66 17.65 -14.18
N SER A 123 5.69 17.06 -13.56
CA SER A 123 6.90 17.78 -13.16
C SER A 123 8.13 16.89 -13.16
N LYS A 124 9.27 17.46 -13.57
CA LYS A 124 10.59 16.83 -13.43
C LYS A 124 11.12 16.92 -12.00
N ASP A 125 10.62 17.87 -11.20
CA ASP A 125 11.06 18.04 -9.81
C ASP A 125 10.71 16.80 -8.97
N ARG A 126 11.74 16.17 -8.41
CA ARG A 126 11.60 15.00 -7.55
C ARG A 126 10.91 15.34 -6.23
N THR A 127 11.13 16.54 -5.69
CA THR A 127 10.52 16.96 -4.42
C THR A 127 9.02 17.08 -4.58
N PHE A 128 8.55 17.73 -5.66
CA PHE A 128 7.13 17.78 -6.03
C PHE A 128 6.49 16.38 -6.08
N ARG A 129 7.16 15.41 -6.73
CA ARG A 129 6.63 14.03 -6.82
C ARG A 129 6.58 13.33 -5.47
N LEU A 130 7.61 13.47 -4.64
CA LEU A 130 7.66 12.88 -3.30
C LEU A 130 6.58 13.46 -2.37
N VAL A 131 6.43 14.78 -2.38
CA VAL A 131 5.40 15.47 -1.58
C VAL A 131 4.00 15.09 -2.07
N GLY A 132 3.76 15.11 -3.38
CA GLY A 132 2.48 14.72 -3.96
C GLY A 132 2.10 13.27 -3.67
N ALA A 133 3.03 12.33 -3.79
CA ALA A 133 2.79 10.93 -3.43
C ALA A 133 2.55 10.73 -1.93
N SER A 134 3.28 11.46 -1.07
CA SER A 134 3.06 11.43 0.38
C SER A 134 1.68 11.96 0.76
N ALA A 135 1.26 13.08 0.14
CA ALA A 135 -0.05 13.66 0.35
C ALA A 135 -1.18 12.72 -0.11
N ALA A 136 -1.01 12.08 -1.27
CA ALA A 136 -1.97 11.10 -1.77
C ALA A 136 -2.14 9.92 -0.82
N VAL A 137 -1.05 9.37 -0.26
CA VAL A 137 -1.09 8.31 0.75
C VAL A 137 -1.78 8.78 2.03
N LEU A 138 -1.43 9.96 2.53
CA LEU A 138 -2.02 10.49 3.76
C LEU A 138 -3.54 10.64 3.62
N VAL A 139 -3.99 11.24 2.53
CA VAL A 139 -5.42 11.45 2.26
C VAL A 139 -6.14 10.11 2.06
N SER A 140 -5.57 9.18 1.28
CA SER A 140 -6.22 7.89 1.04
C SER A 140 -6.28 7.00 2.28
N ALA A 141 -5.21 6.97 3.09
CA ALA A 141 -5.14 6.15 4.30
C ALA A 141 -6.10 6.64 5.40
N THR A 142 -6.36 7.95 5.44
CA THR A 142 -7.25 8.55 6.45
C THR A 142 -8.70 8.70 5.95
N ALA A 143 -8.98 8.32 4.70
CA ALA A 143 -10.35 8.28 4.20
C ALA A 143 -11.18 7.29 5.01
N PHE A 144 -12.36 7.71 5.47
CA PHE A 144 -13.20 6.95 6.42
C PHE A 144 -13.38 5.48 6.04
N THR A 145 -13.70 5.19 4.78
CA THR A 145 -13.89 3.81 4.30
C THR A 145 -12.59 3.02 4.39
N VAL A 146 -11.48 3.54 3.87
CA VAL A 146 -10.19 2.83 3.88
C VAL A 146 -9.74 2.58 5.31
N TRP A 147 -9.85 3.59 6.16
CA TRP A 147 -9.46 3.49 7.56
C TRP A 147 -10.29 2.44 8.32
N SER A 148 -11.62 2.47 8.19
CA SER A 148 -12.51 1.51 8.86
C SER A 148 -12.23 0.07 8.42
N GLN A 149 -12.03 -0.14 7.12
CA GLN A 149 -11.67 -1.44 6.55
C GLN A 149 -10.30 -1.93 7.03
N SER A 150 -9.35 -1.01 7.26
CA SER A 150 -7.99 -1.34 7.70
C SER A 150 -7.91 -1.66 9.20
N ASN A 151 -8.71 -0.99 10.03
CA ASN A 151 -8.64 -1.11 11.49
C ASN A 151 -9.55 -2.18 12.09
N VAL A 152 -10.68 -2.41 11.42
CA VAL A 152 -11.77 -3.23 11.94
C VAL A 152 -12.00 -4.46 11.08
N ASN A 153 -11.43 -4.53 9.87
CA ASN A 153 -11.67 -5.60 8.91
C ASN A 153 -13.17 -5.79 8.61
N GLU A 154 -13.87 -4.68 8.38
CA GLU A 154 -15.30 -4.68 8.06
C GLU A 154 -15.61 -5.54 6.83
N LYS A 155 -14.69 -5.64 5.87
CA LYS A 155 -14.73 -6.53 4.69
C LYS A 155 -13.31 -6.91 4.21
N VAL A 156 -13.24 -7.78 3.21
CA VAL A 156 -12.01 -8.37 2.64
C VAL A 156 -11.18 -7.45 1.72
N TYR A 157 -11.56 -6.18 1.56
CA TYR A 157 -10.94 -5.28 0.57
C TYR A 157 -9.47 -4.95 0.82
N THR A 158 -8.94 -5.32 1.98
CA THR A 158 -7.50 -5.22 2.22
C THR A 158 -6.71 -6.24 1.41
N VAL A 159 -7.36 -7.32 0.92
CA VAL A 159 -6.77 -8.40 0.13
C VAL A 159 -7.35 -8.51 -1.29
N SER A 160 -8.43 -7.78 -1.61
CA SER A 160 -9.14 -7.80 -2.91
C SER A 160 -9.16 -6.42 -3.55
#